data_AF-A0A6C1SRW9-F1
#
_entry.id   AF-A0A6C1SRW9-F1
#
_cell.length_a   1.000
_cell.length_b   1.000
_cell.length_c   1.000
_cell.angle_alpha   90.00
_cell.angle_beta   90.00
_cell.angle_gamma   90.00
#
_symmetry.space_group_name_H-M   'P 1'
#
loop_
_entity.id
_entity.type
_entity.pdbx_description
1 polymer ?
#
loop_
_entity_poly.entity_id
_entity_poly.type
_entity_poly.pdbx_seq_one_letter_code
_entity_poly.pdbx_strand_id
1 'polypeptide(L)'
;MIRSHLDLMECVAVIRPNRRRYRLLAPVLAAALSLAVLGAEGRADTPFTDQEIAAAVENRLFIDPSVRATALIVTADGPVVTLRGTVDSVHAQVAAVEVAETVRGVRQVVDEMIVAATPRETAEIQADVDAALSTDPVTKNLAIDATVEAATVTLEGEVPSWGHRWIAAEVLRAVSGVNGIVNDLTVQPAERDDEEIAADIRSRLTWDALVDSALIEVAVQDGRVNLGGTVGSAAERSRAARIAHVPGVTAAVDVDGLVVAWDRRPELREPALTQLRGDEADRSLERMLGERLRAQPRTEPFDIRVTARDGSVTLGGTVDNYLARQAAIAVAEETANVSTVVNEIAVVSGVERSDLDVSRAIREVYEREADIGPHDVTVSVFRGTVILAGVVDNPYLMRRAEEAAGAVSGVVRIDNDLMIVPTGRRARTGWQIASDIETAIRWDPYLDADAIAVKLAEGNVATVTGSVPRDRDRRIVERLALNAGVERVVNELVVEVEGGAAD
;
A
#
# COMPACT_ATOMS: atom_id res chain seq x y z
N MET A 1 67.29 -11.06 40.99
CA MET A 1 67.49 -9.61 40.89
C MET A 1 66.15 -8.93 41.25
N ILE A 2 65.98 -8.65 42.55
CA ILE A 2 65.66 -7.31 43.12
C ILE A 2 64.30 -6.78 42.64
N ARG A 3 63.21 -7.15 43.35
CA ARG A 3 62.42 -6.39 44.36
C ARG A 3 61.27 -5.59 43.72
N SER A 4 60.00 -5.98 43.90
CA SER A 4 59.09 -5.72 45.05
C SER A 4 58.19 -4.50 44.76
N HIS A 5 56.90 -4.66 44.42
CA HIS A 5 55.72 -4.88 45.28
C HIS A 5 55.41 -3.74 46.28
N LEU A 6 54.18 -3.19 46.15
CA LEU A 6 53.28 -2.61 47.19
C LEU A 6 53.80 -1.33 47.91
N ASP A 7 53.02 -0.35 48.37
CA ASP A 7 51.66 -0.39 48.89
C ASP A 7 51.06 1.04 49.01
N LEU A 8 49.73 1.11 49.05
CA LEU A 8 48.83 1.95 49.85
C LEU A 8 49.25 3.38 50.34
N MET A 9 48.36 4.37 50.13
CA MET A 9 47.50 4.97 51.19
C MET A 9 46.94 6.34 50.79
N GLU A 10 45.69 6.56 51.21
CA GLU A 10 44.93 7.81 51.26
C GLU A 10 45.71 8.99 51.88
N CYS A 11 45.38 10.22 51.48
CA CYS A 11 45.13 11.32 52.43
C CYS A 11 44.53 12.56 51.75
N VAL A 12 43.35 12.95 52.23
CA VAL A 12 42.70 14.25 52.07
C VAL A 12 43.51 15.33 52.79
N ALA A 13 43.74 16.49 52.15
CA ALA A 13 44.09 17.72 52.88
C ALA A 13 43.68 19.00 52.13
N VAL A 14 42.82 19.76 52.82
CA VAL A 14 42.27 21.09 52.54
C VAL A 14 43.32 22.18 52.79
N ILE A 15 43.52 23.13 51.87
CA ILE A 15 43.99 24.51 52.19
C ILE A 15 43.35 25.54 51.21
N ARG A 16 42.47 26.40 51.74
CA ARG A 16 42.05 27.71 51.16
C ARG A 16 43.06 28.81 51.59
N PRO A 17 42.80 30.12 51.35
CA PRO A 17 42.81 30.90 50.11
C PRO A 17 43.81 32.08 50.22
N ASN A 18 44.03 32.88 49.17
CA ASN A 18 44.66 34.19 49.36
C ASN A 18 43.79 35.34 48.84
N ARG A 19 43.55 36.29 49.76
CA ARG A 19 42.70 37.47 49.64
C ARG A 19 43.49 38.62 49.05
N ARG A 20 42.91 39.38 48.13
CA ARG A 20 43.11 40.84 48.08
C ARG A 20 41.76 41.55 48.11
N ARG A 21 41.70 42.51 49.03
CA ARG A 21 40.57 43.37 49.40
C ARG A 21 40.58 44.62 48.50
N TYR A 22 39.41 45.20 48.23
CA TYR A 22 38.98 46.59 48.51
C TYR A 22 37.50 46.68 48.06
N ARG A 23 36.52 46.57 48.97
CA ARG A 23 35.78 47.64 49.69
C ARG A 23 34.84 48.51 48.81
N LEU A 24 33.55 48.18 48.93
CA LEU A 24 32.35 49.04 49.16
C LEU A 24 31.96 50.10 48.11
N LEU A 25 30.78 49.90 47.51
CA LEU A 25 29.57 50.74 47.67
C LEU A 25 28.35 50.00 47.06
N ALA A 26 27.21 50.03 47.77
CA ALA A 26 25.91 49.45 47.39
C ALA A 26 24.90 50.59 47.04
N PRO A 27 23.57 50.36 46.92
CA PRO A 27 22.81 49.92 45.75
C PRO A 27 21.69 50.92 45.32
N VAL A 28 21.24 50.94 44.06
CA VAL A 28 19.97 51.56 43.60
C VAL A 28 19.48 50.80 42.35
N LEU A 29 18.46 49.93 42.44
CA LEU A 29 17.02 50.16 42.25
C LEU A 29 16.57 50.19 40.76
N ALA A 30 15.77 49.17 40.41
CA ALA A 30 14.70 49.15 39.40
C ALA A 30 15.00 49.45 37.92
N ALA A 31 14.99 48.40 37.09
CA ALA A 31 14.26 48.36 35.82
C ALA A 31 14.10 46.90 35.37
N ALA A 32 12.94 46.32 35.67
CA ALA A 32 12.45 45.10 35.03
C ALA A 32 11.73 45.46 33.72
N LEU A 33 11.67 44.48 32.83
CA LEU A 33 10.79 44.38 31.65
C LEU A 33 11.15 45.25 30.42
N SER A 34 11.87 44.65 29.49
CA SER A 34 11.56 44.79 28.05
C SER A 34 12.32 43.76 27.21
N LEU A 35 11.52 42.95 26.50
CA LEU A 35 11.78 42.18 25.28
C LEU A 35 12.96 41.19 25.28
N ALA A 36 12.64 39.95 25.64
CA ALA A 36 13.18 38.78 24.97
C ALA A 36 12.00 37.91 24.50
N VAL A 37 11.27 38.38 23.50
CA VAL A 37 10.60 37.46 22.58
C VAL A 37 11.73 36.90 21.73
N LEU A 38 12.42 35.88 22.23
CA LEU A 38 13.09 34.97 21.32
C LEU A 38 11.96 34.33 20.54
N GLY A 39 11.86 34.68 19.26
CA GLY A 39 11.04 33.95 18.33
C GLY A 39 11.38 32.47 18.48
N ALA A 40 10.35 31.66 18.70
CA ALA A 40 10.36 30.32 18.16
C ALA A 40 10.45 30.49 16.64
N GLU A 41 11.66 30.71 16.12
CA GLU A 41 11.95 30.40 14.74
C GLU A 41 11.65 28.91 14.63
N GLY A 42 10.53 28.60 13.96
CA GLY A 42 10.20 27.25 13.57
C GLY A 42 11.46 26.64 12.98
N ARG A 43 11.87 25.52 13.54
CA ARG A 43 12.92 24.70 12.96
C ARG A 43 12.42 24.37 11.56
N ALA A 44 12.91 25.09 10.56
CA ALA A 44 12.72 24.70 9.17
C ALA A 44 13.32 23.30 9.09
N ASP A 45 12.48 22.29 8.92
CA ASP A 45 12.96 20.94 8.67
C ASP A 45 13.99 21.04 7.55
N THR A 46 15.21 20.60 7.85
CA THR A 46 16.27 20.62 6.84
C THR A 46 15.78 19.72 5.72
N PRO A 47 15.71 20.19 4.46
CA PRO A 47 15.23 19.35 3.37
C PRO A 47 16.07 18.08 3.33
N PHE A 48 15.41 16.93 3.24
CA PHE A 48 16.09 15.64 3.13
C PHE A 48 17.10 15.69 2.01
N THR A 49 18.32 15.24 2.28
CA THR A 49 19.35 15.15 1.24
C THR A 49 19.00 14.02 0.28
N ASP A 50 19.46 14.14 -0.97
CA ASP A 50 19.30 13.10 -1.99
C ASP A 50 19.79 11.73 -1.49
N GLN A 51 20.88 11.72 -0.72
CA GLN A 51 21.44 10.51 -0.13
C GLN A 51 20.49 9.87 0.91
N GLU A 52 19.81 10.68 1.73
CA GLU A 52 18.84 10.17 2.70
C GLU A 52 17.58 9.62 2.02
N ILE A 53 17.08 10.30 0.99
CA ILE A 53 15.93 9.83 0.19
C ILE A 53 16.29 8.51 -0.50
N ALA A 54 17.44 8.45 -1.18
CA ALA A 54 17.90 7.24 -1.85
C ALA A 54 18.04 6.07 -0.88
N ALA A 55 18.69 6.28 0.28
CA ALA A 55 18.85 5.25 1.30
C ALA A 55 17.51 4.77 1.89
N ALA A 56 16.54 5.68 2.06
CA ALA A 56 15.19 5.33 2.52
C ALA A 56 14.43 4.47 1.50
N VAL A 57 14.51 4.84 0.22
CA VAL A 57 13.94 4.06 -0.87
C VAL A 57 14.62 2.70 -1.00
N GLU A 58 15.95 2.62 -0.94
CA GLU A 58 16.68 1.35 -0.94
C GLU A 58 16.24 0.43 0.20
N ASN A 59 16.12 0.98 1.42
CA ASN A 59 15.65 0.21 2.56
C ASN A 59 14.22 -0.29 2.34
N ARG A 60 13.31 0.59 1.87
CA ARG A 60 11.90 0.25 1.65
C ARG A 60 11.75 -0.84 0.57
N LEU A 61 12.48 -0.74 -0.53
CA LEU A 61 12.48 -1.74 -1.61
C LEU A 61 13.11 -3.06 -1.17
N PHE A 62 14.12 -3.01 -0.31
CA PHE A 62 14.75 -4.22 0.23
C PHE A 62 13.81 -5.00 1.13
N ILE A 63 13.06 -4.30 2.00
CA ILE A 63 12.17 -4.94 2.96
C ILE A 63 10.85 -5.39 2.32
N ASP A 64 10.38 -4.73 1.25
CA ASP A 64 9.10 -5.11 0.65
C ASP A 64 9.18 -6.47 -0.07
N PRO A 65 8.40 -7.48 0.36
CA PRO A 65 8.51 -8.81 -0.20
C PRO A 65 8.10 -8.92 -1.67
N SER A 66 7.26 -7.99 -2.16
CA SER A 66 6.78 -7.94 -3.54
C SER A 66 7.87 -7.52 -4.54
N VAL A 67 8.94 -6.87 -4.05
CA VAL A 67 10.06 -6.42 -4.87
C VAL A 67 11.13 -7.51 -4.94
N ARG A 68 11.09 -8.32 -5.99
CA ARG A 68 12.13 -9.31 -6.32
C ARG A 68 13.10 -8.71 -7.34
N ALA A 69 14.10 -8.00 -6.82
CA ALA A 69 15.10 -7.32 -7.63
C ALA A 69 16.51 -7.89 -7.40
N THR A 70 17.31 -7.88 -8.46
CA THR A 70 18.75 -8.16 -8.44
C THR A 70 19.50 -6.92 -8.91
N ALA A 71 20.48 -6.47 -8.12
CA ALA A 71 21.31 -5.31 -8.43
C ALA A 71 20.49 -4.02 -8.71
N LEU A 72 19.47 -3.78 -7.87
CA LEU A 72 18.73 -2.54 -7.89
C LEU A 72 19.62 -1.41 -7.37
N ILE A 73 19.73 -0.34 -8.15
CA ILE A 73 20.45 0.89 -7.82
C ILE A 73 19.41 2.00 -7.76
N VAL A 74 19.41 2.72 -6.65
CA VAL A 74 18.53 3.87 -6.44
C VAL A 74 19.36 5.13 -6.49
N THR A 75 18.90 6.11 -7.25
CA THR A 75 19.49 7.45 -7.26
C THR A 75 18.39 8.47 -7.03
N ALA A 76 18.69 9.53 -6.29
CA ALA A 76 17.80 10.66 -6.10
C ALA A 76 18.49 11.93 -6.62
N ASP A 77 17.73 12.79 -7.28
CA ASP A 77 18.10 14.16 -7.64
C ASP A 77 16.98 15.06 -7.10
N GLY A 78 17.21 15.62 -5.91
CA GLY A 78 16.16 16.18 -5.08
C GLY A 78 15.01 15.18 -4.87
N PRO A 79 13.77 15.52 -5.25
CA PRO A 79 12.60 14.69 -5.00
C PRO A 79 12.26 13.74 -6.17
N VAL A 80 13.13 13.64 -7.19
CA VAL A 80 12.98 12.69 -8.30
C VAL A 80 13.89 11.50 -8.04
N VAL A 81 13.29 10.32 -7.93
CA VAL A 81 14.01 9.05 -7.72
C VAL A 81 14.07 8.29 -9.03
N THR A 82 15.23 7.80 -9.41
CA THR A 82 15.41 6.91 -10.56
C THR A 82 15.76 5.51 -10.06
N LEU A 83 14.97 4.51 -10.48
CA LEU A 83 15.21 3.10 -10.21
C LEU A 83 15.88 2.44 -11.41
N ARG A 84 17.07 1.88 -11.21
CA ARG A 84 17.83 1.16 -12.25
C ARG A 84 18.17 -0.23 -11.76
N GLY A 85 18.28 -1.19 -12.68
CA GLY A 85 18.73 -2.54 -12.35
C GLY A 85 17.83 -3.58 -12.99
N THR A 86 17.75 -4.74 -12.36
CA THR A 86 17.04 -5.88 -12.90
C THR A 86 16.01 -6.40 -11.91
N VAL A 87 14.81 -6.70 -12.41
CA VAL A 87 13.73 -7.35 -11.65
C VAL A 87 13.29 -8.62 -12.35
N ASP A 88 12.73 -9.55 -11.60
CA ASP A 88 12.44 -10.91 -12.10
C ASP A 88 11.09 -11.01 -12.84
N SER A 89 10.20 -10.03 -12.66
CA SER A 89 8.86 -10.00 -13.27
C SER A 89 8.34 -8.56 -13.45
N VAL A 90 7.37 -8.37 -14.36
CA VAL A 90 6.68 -7.08 -14.53
C VAL A 90 5.93 -6.72 -13.24
N HIS A 91 5.40 -7.71 -12.52
CA HIS A 91 4.81 -7.47 -11.20
C HIS A 91 5.82 -6.84 -10.22
N ALA A 92 7.04 -7.40 -10.09
CA ALA A 92 8.08 -6.85 -9.23
C ALA A 92 8.53 -5.45 -9.68
N GLN A 93 8.54 -5.18 -10.99
CA GLN A 93 8.82 -3.85 -11.54
C GLN A 93 7.83 -2.80 -11.04
N VAL A 94 6.53 -3.07 -11.21
CA VAL A 94 5.47 -2.13 -10.80
C VAL A 94 5.46 -1.97 -9.28
N ALA A 95 5.61 -3.07 -8.54
CA ALA A 95 5.70 -3.03 -7.09
C ALA A 95 6.86 -2.15 -6.61
N ALA A 96 8.03 -2.21 -7.26
CA ALA A 96 9.16 -1.34 -6.91
C ALA A 96 8.84 0.15 -7.11
N VAL A 97 8.11 0.50 -8.17
CA VAL A 97 7.66 1.89 -8.37
C VAL A 97 6.68 2.30 -7.28
N GLU A 98 5.61 1.53 -7.05
CA GLU A 98 4.59 1.84 -6.05
C GLU A 98 5.20 1.95 -4.63
N VAL A 99 6.14 1.07 -4.29
CA VAL A 99 6.84 1.08 -3.00
C VAL A 99 7.73 2.32 -2.87
N ALA A 100 8.47 2.70 -3.91
CA ALA A 100 9.28 3.92 -3.88
C ALA A 100 8.43 5.19 -3.73
N GLU A 101 7.24 5.23 -4.33
CA GLU A 101 6.29 6.35 -4.21
C GLU A 101 5.75 6.55 -2.78
N THR A 102 5.83 5.53 -1.92
CA THR A 102 5.42 5.62 -0.51
C THR A 102 6.47 6.27 0.40
N VAL A 103 7.65 6.61 -0.11
CA VAL A 103 8.73 7.19 0.71
C VAL A 103 8.58 8.71 0.77
N ARG A 104 8.59 9.26 1.99
CA ARG A 104 8.58 10.69 2.27
C ARG A 104 9.75 11.38 1.56
N GLY A 105 9.47 12.49 0.88
CA GLY A 105 10.46 13.20 0.06
C GLY A 105 10.43 12.82 -1.42
N VAL A 106 9.85 11.68 -1.79
CA VAL A 106 9.68 11.28 -3.20
C VAL A 106 8.48 11.99 -3.81
N ARG A 107 8.72 12.73 -4.90
CA ARG A 107 7.69 13.40 -5.72
C ARG A 107 7.44 12.65 -7.02
N GLN A 108 8.46 12.02 -7.57
CA GLN A 108 8.36 11.30 -8.83
C GLN A 108 9.35 10.13 -8.84
N VAL A 109 8.92 9.02 -9.40
CA VAL A 109 9.77 7.87 -9.67
C VAL A 109 9.93 7.74 -11.18
N VAL A 110 11.17 7.61 -11.63
CA VAL A 110 11.54 7.30 -13.01
C VAL A 110 11.97 5.83 -13.02
N ASP A 111 11.23 5.01 -13.75
CA ASP A 111 11.52 3.59 -13.92
C ASP A 111 12.45 3.39 -15.13
N GLU A 112 13.68 2.97 -14.87
CA GLU A 112 14.66 2.51 -15.85
C GLU A 112 15.11 1.07 -15.55
N MET A 113 14.26 0.28 -14.88
CA MET A 113 14.52 -1.12 -14.61
C MET A 113 14.32 -1.98 -15.86
N ILE A 114 15.01 -3.11 -15.90
CA ILE A 114 14.86 -4.14 -16.94
C ILE A 114 14.27 -5.38 -16.30
N VAL A 115 13.23 -5.94 -16.90
CA VAL A 115 12.66 -7.22 -16.46
C VAL A 115 13.45 -8.37 -17.10
N ALA A 116 14.27 -9.08 -16.31
CA ALA A 116 14.97 -10.27 -16.76
C ALA A 116 14.12 -11.52 -16.50
N ALA A 117 13.02 -11.63 -17.26
CA ALA A 117 12.15 -12.79 -17.18
C ALA A 117 12.88 -14.08 -17.60
N THR A 118 12.42 -15.21 -17.07
CA THR A 118 12.92 -16.55 -17.44
C THR A 118 12.80 -16.75 -18.96
N PRO A 119 13.88 -17.11 -19.67
CA PRO A 119 13.81 -17.36 -21.11
C PRO A 119 12.85 -18.50 -21.43
N ARG A 120 11.86 -18.22 -22.27
CA ARG A 120 10.83 -19.17 -22.74
C ARG A 120 10.53 -18.92 -24.22
N GLU A 121 9.99 -19.92 -24.90
CA GLU A 121 9.59 -19.73 -26.29
C GLU A 121 8.38 -18.81 -26.40
N THR A 122 8.36 -17.92 -27.38
CA THR A 122 7.27 -16.95 -27.58
C THR A 122 5.90 -17.64 -27.70
N ALA A 123 5.84 -18.82 -28.33
CA ALA A 123 4.61 -19.59 -28.46
C ALA A 123 4.08 -20.11 -27.11
N GLU A 124 4.97 -20.48 -26.18
CA GLU A 124 4.59 -20.90 -24.83
C GLU A 124 4.08 -19.71 -24.01
N ILE A 125 4.75 -18.55 -24.11
CA ILE A 125 4.32 -17.33 -23.43
C ILE A 125 2.95 -16.90 -23.97
N GLN A 126 2.75 -16.93 -25.30
CA GLN A 126 1.46 -16.62 -25.92
C GLN A 126 0.34 -17.52 -25.38
N ALA A 127 0.58 -18.83 -25.30
CA ALA A 127 -0.40 -19.77 -24.77
C ALA A 127 -0.76 -19.47 -23.31
N ASP A 128 0.23 -19.12 -22.48
CA ASP A 128 0.01 -18.76 -21.09
C ASP A 128 -0.72 -17.42 -20.92
N VAL A 129 -0.44 -16.43 -21.79
CA VAL A 129 -1.13 -15.14 -21.86
C VAL A 129 -2.61 -15.36 -22.20
N ASP A 130 -2.91 -16.13 -23.25
CA ASP A 130 -4.29 -16.44 -23.65
C ASP A 130 -5.03 -17.21 -22.55
N ALA A 131 -4.32 -18.14 -21.89
CA ALA A 131 -4.85 -18.90 -20.77
C ALA A 131 -5.12 -18.02 -19.53
N ALA A 132 -4.27 -17.03 -19.26
CA ALA A 132 -4.44 -16.11 -18.14
C ALA A 132 -5.68 -15.21 -18.33
N LEU A 133 -5.82 -14.59 -19.50
CA LEU A 133 -6.99 -13.76 -19.84
C LEU A 133 -8.30 -14.57 -19.86
N SER A 134 -8.28 -15.80 -20.36
CA SER A 134 -9.48 -16.67 -20.35
C SER A 134 -9.82 -17.25 -18.98
N THR A 135 -8.87 -17.28 -18.04
CA THR A 135 -9.12 -17.74 -16.67
C THR A 135 -9.77 -16.66 -15.81
N ASP A 136 -9.31 -15.41 -15.92
CA ASP A 136 -9.79 -14.35 -15.03
C ASP A 136 -11.27 -14.00 -15.28
N PRO A 137 -12.11 -13.87 -14.23
CA PRO A 137 -13.56 -13.69 -14.38
C PRO A 137 -14.00 -12.44 -15.13
N VAL A 138 -13.17 -11.39 -15.18
CA VAL A 138 -13.48 -10.14 -15.87
C VAL A 138 -13.01 -10.23 -17.31
N THR A 139 -11.72 -10.51 -17.52
CA THR A 139 -11.08 -10.43 -18.84
C THR A 139 -11.57 -11.49 -19.83
N LYS A 140 -12.02 -12.66 -19.35
CA LYS A 140 -12.60 -13.71 -20.21
C LYS A 140 -13.82 -13.26 -21.03
N ASN A 141 -14.49 -12.19 -20.59
CA ASN A 141 -15.69 -11.66 -21.23
C ASN A 141 -15.39 -10.39 -22.06
N LEU A 142 -14.12 -9.98 -22.16
CA LEU A 142 -13.70 -8.81 -22.92
C LEU A 142 -13.18 -9.22 -24.30
N ALA A 143 -13.37 -8.36 -25.29
CA ALA A 143 -12.79 -8.51 -26.62
C ALA A 143 -11.37 -7.93 -26.63
N ILE A 144 -10.43 -8.70 -26.07
CA ILE A 144 -9.01 -8.34 -25.98
C ILE A 144 -8.22 -9.29 -26.88
N ASP A 145 -7.47 -8.72 -27.81
CA ASP A 145 -6.45 -9.43 -28.57
C ASP A 145 -5.09 -9.18 -27.92
N ALA A 146 -4.37 -10.26 -27.58
CA ALA A 146 -3.05 -10.19 -26.99
C ALA A 146 -2.01 -10.82 -27.92
N THR A 147 -0.91 -10.12 -28.20
CA THR A 147 0.17 -10.61 -29.04
C THR A 147 1.50 -10.57 -28.29
N VAL A 148 2.29 -11.64 -28.39
CA VAL A 148 3.60 -11.72 -27.74
C VAL A 148 4.71 -11.60 -28.78
N GLU A 149 5.57 -10.60 -28.62
CA GLU A 149 6.78 -10.42 -29.42
C GLU A 149 7.98 -10.18 -28.49
N ALA A 150 9.04 -10.97 -28.66
CA ALA A 150 10.25 -10.85 -27.82
C ALA A 150 9.97 -10.79 -26.29
N ALA A 151 8.99 -11.59 -25.83
CA ALA A 151 8.50 -11.65 -24.45
C ALA A 151 7.74 -10.40 -23.94
N THR A 152 7.52 -9.39 -24.79
CA THR A 152 6.65 -8.26 -24.53
C THR A 152 5.25 -8.56 -25.05
N VAL A 153 4.23 -8.32 -24.23
CA VAL A 153 2.81 -8.51 -24.60
C VAL A 153 2.22 -7.18 -25.05
N THR A 154 1.56 -7.16 -26.21
CA THR A 154 0.75 -6.02 -26.66
C THR A 154 -0.72 -6.37 -26.56
N LEU A 155 -1.50 -5.55 -25.85
CA LEU A 155 -2.95 -5.68 -25.72
C LEU A 155 -3.64 -4.69 -26.66
N GLU A 156 -4.52 -5.20 -27.52
CA GLU A 156 -5.35 -4.42 -28.44
C GLU A 156 -6.83 -4.78 -28.27
N GLY A 157 -7.73 -3.87 -28.67
CA GLY A 157 -9.17 -4.03 -28.58
C GLY A 157 -9.88 -2.90 -27.84
N GLU A 158 -11.14 -3.13 -27.51
CA GLU A 158 -12.04 -2.15 -26.89
C GLU A 158 -12.50 -2.64 -25.51
N VAL A 159 -12.46 -1.74 -24.52
CA VAL A 159 -12.90 -2.04 -23.15
C VAL A 159 -13.83 -0.95 -22.63
N PRO A 160 -14.82 -1.29 -21.78
CA PRO A 160 -15.87 -0.34 -21.38
C PRO A 160 -15.40 0.68 -20.32
N SER A 161 -14.29 0.42 -19.62
CA SER A 161 -13.78 1.36 -18.61
C SER A 161 -12.28 1.20 -18.37
N TRP A 162 -11.68 2.21 -17.74
CA TRP A 162 -10.30 2.20 -17.29
C TRP A 162 -9.99 1.07 -16.30
N GLY A 163 -10.96 0.69 -15.46
CA GLY A 163 -10.81 -0.46 -14.58
C GLY A 163 -10.62 -1.77 -15.33
N HIS A 164 -11.36 -1.97 -16.44
CA HIS A 164 -11.18 -3.14 -17.30
C HIS A 164 -9.81 -3.12 -18.01
N ARG A 165 -9.38 -1.94 -18.50
CA ARG A 165 -8.05 -1.74 -19.08
C ARG A 165 -6.92 -2.07 -18.08
N TRP A 166 -7.09 -1.69 -16.81
CA TRP A 166 -6.15 -2.02 -15.75
C TRP A 166 -6.10 -3.53 -15.51
N ILE A 167 -7.24 -4.17 -15.25
CA ILE A 167 -7.30 -5.59 -14.90
C ILE A 167 -6.68 -6.45 -16.02
N ALA A 168 -6.90 -6.09 -17.28
CA ALA A 168 -6.26 -6.75 -18.42
C ALA A 168 -4.72 -6.76 -18.33
N ALA A 169 -4.10 -5.63 -17.97
CA ALA A 169 -2.67 -5.58 -17.73
C ALA A 169 -2.27 -6.33 -16.45
N GLU A 170 -3.04 -6.19 -15.38
CA GLU A 170 -2.76 -6.81 -14.07
C GLU A 170 -2.67 -8.33 -14.16
N VAL A 171 -3.61 -8.96 -14.86
CA VAL A 171 -3.63 -10.42 -15.08
C VAL A 171 -2.35 -10.91 -15.77
N LEU A 172 -1.74 -10.08 -16.61
CA LEU A 172 -0.56 -10.45 -17.40
C LEU A 172 0.77 -10.15 -16.69
N ARG A 173 0.80 -9.27 -15.68
CA ARG A 173 2.02 -8.91 -14.93
C ARG A 173 2.68 -10.12 -14.26
N ALA A 174 1.87 -11.13 -13.96
CA ALA A 174 2.28 -12.31 -13.25
C ALA A 174 2.63 -13.50 -14.16
N VAL A 175 2.42 -13.38 -15.48
CA VAL A 175 2.71 -14.47 -16.42
C VAL A 175 4.22 -14.64 -16.59
N SER A 176 4.70 -15.85 -16.34
CA SER A 176 6.10 -16.24 -16.41
C SER A 176 6.65 -16.14 -17.84
N GLY A 177 7.76 -15.43 -17.99
CA GLY A 177 8.37 -15.14 -19.29
C GLY A 177 7.97 -13.79 -19.88
N VAL A 178 6.92 -13.12 -19.37
CA VAL A 178 6.58 -11.76 -19.78
C VAL A 178 7.58 -10.76 -19.20
N ASN A 179 8.17 -9.92 -20.05
CA ASN A 179 9.15 -8.90 -19.66
C ASN A 179 8.65 -7.46 -19.86
N GLY A 180 7.47 -7.27 -20.46
CA GLY A 180 6.89 -5.97 -20.71
C GLY A 180 5.45 -6.11 -21.18
N ILE A 181 4.64 -5.08 -20.92
CA ILE A 181 3.24 -5.01 -21.35
C ILE A 181 3.01 -3.64 -21.99
N VAL A 182 2.67 -3.66 -23.28
CA VAL A 182 2.16 -2.51 -24.02
C VAL A 182 0.64 -2.62 -24.03
N ASN A 183 -0.04 -1.65 -23.42
CA ASN A 183 -1.50 -1.68 -23.29
C ASN A 183 -2.13 -0.64 -24.22
N ASP A 184 -2.48 -1.06 -25.43
CA ASP A 184 -3.08 -0.21 -26.46
C ASP A 184 -4.61 -0.38 -26.52
N LEU A 185 -5.21 -0.91 -25.45
CA LEU A 185 -6.67 -1.00 -25.30
C LEU A 185 -7.31 0.39 -25.33
N THR A 186 -8.33 0.53 -26.18
CA THR A 186 -9.13 1.76 -26.28
C THR A 186 -10.31 1.70 -25.32
N VAL A 187 -10.45 2.70 -24.45
CA VAL A 187 -11.55 2.79 -23.50
C VAL A 187 -12.76 3.46 -24.17
N GLN A 188 -13.90 2.79 -24.19
CA GLN A 188 -15.18 3.30 -24.71
C GLN A 188 -16.22 3.33 -23.59
N PRO A 189 -16.23 4.39 -22.76
CA PRO A 189 -17.19 4.50 -21.68
C PRO A 189 -18.58 4.89 -22.22
N ALA A 190 -19.62 4.56 -21.46
CA ALA A 190 -20.94 5.14 -21.69
C ALA A 190 -20.91 6.66 -21.47
N GLU A 191 -21.70 7.41 -22.26
CA GLU A 191 -21.83 8.86 -22.09
C GLU A 191 -22.38 9.18 -20.69
N ARG A 192 -21.70 10.09 -19.99
CA ARG A 192 -22.10 10.65 -18.69
C ARG A 192 -21.82 12.15 -18.70
N ASP A 193 -22.62 12.89 -17.95
CA ASP A 193 -22.44 14.33 -17.78
C ASP A 193 -21.14 14.63 -17.00
N ASP A 194 -20.41 15.66 -17.41
CA ASP A 194 -19.13 16.02 -16.80
C ASP A 194 -19.26 16.37 -15.31
N GLU A 195 -20.36 17.02 -14.89
CA GLU A 195 -20.58 17.33 -13.48
C GLU A 195 -20.94 16.06 -12.69
N GLU A 196 -21.62 15.10 -13.30
CA GLU A 196 -21.86 13.79 -12.68
C GLU A 196 -20.55 13.02 -12.47
N ILE A 197 -19.66 13.02 -13.48
CA ILE A 197 -18.32 12.43 -13.38
C ILE A 197 -17.53 13.16 -12.28
N ALA A 198 -17.52 14.49 -12.27
CA ALA A 198 -16.79 15.28 -11.29
C ALA A 198 -17.30 15.02 -9.86
N ALA A 199 -18.61 14.96 -9.68
CA ALA A 199 -19.23 14.66 -8.39
C ALA A 199 -18.87 13.25 -7.89
N ASP A 200 -18.91 12.24 -8.77
CA ASP A 200 -18.51 10.86 -8.46
C ASP A 200 -17.03 10.82 -8.00
N ILE A 201 -16.12 11.46 -8.74
CA ILE A 201 -14.70 11.53 -8.39
C ILE A 201 -14.48 12.21 -7.04
N ARG A 202 -15.06 13.40 -6.81
CA ARG A 202 -14.94 14.12 -5.53
C ARG A 202 -15.43 13.25 -4.36
N SER A 203 -16.55 12.56 -4.57
CA SER A 203 -17.14 11.67 -3.59
C SER A 203 -16.20 10.49 -3.26
N ARG A 204 -15.66 9.80 -4.27
CA ARG A 204 -14.73 8.69 -4.04
C ARG A 204 -13.43 9.09 -3.38
N LEU A 205 -12.87 10.25 -3.76
CA LEU A 205 -11.67 10.80 -3.12
C LEU A 205 -11.95 11.10 -1.64
N THR A 206 -13.12 11.66 -1.33
CA THR A 206 -13.53 11.97 0.06
C THR A 206 -13.59 10.72 0.93
N TRP A 207 -14.08 9.62 0.35
CA TRP A 207 -14.30 8.36 1.05
C TRP A 207 -13.16 7.36 0.90
N ASP A 208 -12.04 7.73 0.28
CA ASP A 208 -10.89 6.86 0.22
C ASP A 208 -10.06 6.97 1.50
N ALA A 209 -9.71 5.83 2.09
CA ALA A 209 -8.98 5.83 3.34
C ALA A 209 -7.59 6.45 3.22
N LEU A 210 -6.94 6.47 2.05
CA LEU A 210 -5.55 6.89 1.90
C LEU A 210 -5.36 8.21 1.15
N VAL A 211 -6.45 8.87 0.74
CA VAL A 211 -6.39 10.17 0.04
C VAL A 211 -6.99 11.27 0.89
N ASP A 212 -6.30 12.41 0.96
CA ASP A 212 -6.83 13.63 1.51
C ASP A 212 -7.47 14.49 0.42
N SER A 213 -8.77 14.31 0.24
CA SER A 213 -9.53 15.05 -0.78
C SER A 213 -9.61 16.56 -0.54
N ALA A 214 -9.32 17.07 0.66
CA ALA A 214 -9.59 18.48 1.02
C ALA A 214 -8.76 19.47 0.19
N LEU A 215 -7.60 19.04 -0.31
CA LEU A 215 -6.70 19.84 -1.12
C LEU A 215 -6.64 19.40 -2.59
N ILE A 216 -7.59 18.56 -3.02
CA ILE A 216 -7.67 18.07 -4.41
C ILE A 216 -8.83 18.74 -5.11
N GLU A 217 -8.52 19.47 -6.17
CA GLU A 217 -9.48 20.07 -7.09
C GLU A 217 -9.75 19.11 -8.25
N VAL A 218 -11.02 18.95 -8.63
CA VAL A 218 -11.46 18.07 -9.72
C VAL A 218 -12.14 18.92 -10.80
N ALA A 219 -11.56 18.91 -12.00
CA ALA A 219 -12.15 19.51 -13.19
C ALA A 219 -12.38 18.43 -14.26
N VAL A 220 -13.57 18.45 -14.89
CA VAL A 220 -13.93 17.52 -15.95
C VAL A 220 -14.43 18.31 -17.16
N GLN A 221 -13.95 17.95 -18.34
CA GLN A 221 -14.40 18.51 -19.61
C GLN A 221 -14.38 17.43 -20.70
N ASP A 222 -15.53 17.18 -21.32
CA ASP A 222 -15.73 16.17 -22.37
C ASP A 222 -15.20 14.78 -21.92
N GLY A 223 -15.48 14.40 -20.67
CA GLY A 223 -14.99 13.17 -20.04
C GLY A 223 -13.48 13.13 -19.75
N ARG A 224 -12.73 14.22 -19.97
CA ARG A 224 -11.32 14.34 -19.60
C ARG A 224 -11.22 14.94 -18.20
N VAL A 225 -10.46 14.28 -17.34
CA VAL A 225 -10.32 14.67 -15.93
C VAL A 225 -8.95 15.30 -15.71
N ASN A 226 -8.94 16.46 -15.07
CA ASN A 226 -7.75 17.11 -14.54
C ASN A 226 -7.86 17.19 -13.02
N LEU A 227 -6.85 16.65 -12.33
CA LEU A 227 -6.71 16.78 -10.88
C LEU A 227 -5.67 17.86 -10.57
N GLY A 228 -6.05 18.82 -9.73
CA GLY A 228 -5.22 19.93 -9.28
C GLY A 228 -5.09 19.97 -7.77
N GLY A 229 -4.13 20.73 -7.27
CA GLY A 229 -4.00 21.02 -5.84
C GLY A 229 -2.77 20.40 -5.19
N THR A 230 -2.92 19.83 -3.99
CA THR A 230 -1.79 19.34 -3.20
C THR A 230 -2.06 17.97 -2.60
N VAL A 231 -1.05 17.10 -2.64
CA VAL A 231 -1.06 15.77 -2.02
C VAL A 231 0.20 15.59 -1.16
N GLY A 232 0.14 14.70 -0.18
CA GLY A 232 1.23 14.45 0.78
C GLY A 232 2.33 13.52 0.27
N SER A 233 2.05 12.72 -0.76
CA SER A 233 3.04 11.79 -1.33
C SER A 233 2.82 11.51 -2.82
N ALA A 234 3.86 10.97 -3.48
CA ALA A 234 3.72 10.46 -4.84
C ALA A 234 2.70 9.31 -4.90
N ALA A 235 2.68 8.43 -3.89
CA ALA A 235 1.71 7.33 -3.81
C ALA A 235 0.26 7.84 -3.71
N GLU A 236 0.02 8.92 -2.95
CA GLU A 236 -1.29 9.57 -2.89
C GLU A 236 -1.71 10.14 -4.24
N ARG A 237 -0.79 10.77 -4.98
CA ARG A 237 -1.04 11.27 -6.34
C ARG A 237 -1.47 10.14 -7.28
N SER A 238 -0.72 9.04 -7.29
CA SER A 238 -1.01 7.86 -8.11
C SER A 238 -2.33 7.20 -7.71
N ARG A 239 -2.65 7.19 -6.40
CA ARG A 239 -3.93 6.70 -5.89
C ARG A 239 -5.10 7.60 -6.28
N ALA A 240 -4.95 8.92 -6.19
CA ALA A 240 -5.97 9.88 -6.62
C ALA A 240 -6.28 9.73 -8.12
N ALA A 241 -5.24 9.56 -8.96
CA ALA A 241 -5.41 9.26 -10.39
C ALA A 241 -6.23 7.99 -10.63
N ARG A 242 -5.89 6.90 -9.92
CA ARG A 242 -6.61 5.61 -9.99
C ARG A 242 -8.06 5.74 -9.55
N ILE A 243 -8.34 6.49 -8.49
CA ILE A 243 -9.70 6.73 -8.00
C ILE A 243 -10.52 7.56 -8.99
N ALA A 244 -9.89 8.53 -9.65
CA ALA A 244 -10.54 9.40 -10.62
C ALA A 244 -10.95 8.68 -11.92
N HIS A 245 -10.45 7.47 -12.16
CA HIS A 245 -10.89 6.61 -13.27
C HIS A 245 -12.26 5.96 -13.00
N VAL A 246 -13.30 6.79 -13.02
CA VAL A 246 -14.71 6.37 -12.88
C VAL A 246 -15.34 6.08 -14.26
N PRO A 247 -16.49 5.38 -14.32
CA PRO A 247 -17.24 5.26 -15.57
C PRO A 247 -17.52 6.64 -16.19
N GLY A 248 -17.39 6.78 -17.51
CA GLY A 248 -17.53 8.07 -18.21
C GLY A 248 -16.20 8.75 -18.57
N VAL A 249 -15.09 8.38 -17.93
CA VAL A 249 -13.77 8.97 -18.23
C VAL A 249 -13.20 8.45 -19.55
N THR A 250 -12.91 9.35 -20.49
CA THR A 250 -12.53 9.04 -21.88
C THR A 250 -11.03 8.99 -22.14
N ALA A 251 -10.22 9.58 -21.26
CA ALA A 251 -8.77 9.69 -21.40
C ALA A 251 -8.04 9.40 -20.09
N ALA A 252 -6.70 9.27 -20.16
CA ALA A 252 -5.88 9.19 -18.95
C ALA A 252 -6.13 10.43 -18.09
N VAL A 253 -6.24 10.25 -16.77
CA VAL A 253 -6.43 11.36 -15.83
C VAL A 253 -5.14 12.20 -15.81
N ASP A 254 -5.28 13.50 -16.06
CA ASP A 254 -4.18 14.44 -15.93
C ASP A 254 -3.97 14.79 -14.45
N VAL A 255 -2.74 14.63 -13.96
CA VAL A 255 -2.33 14.90 -12.58
C VAL A 255 -1.18 15.89 -12.49
N ASP A 256 -0.83 16.58 -13.59
CA ASP A 256 0.25 17.56 -13.61
C ASP A 256 -0.04 18.74 -12.67
N GLY A 257 -1.32 19.01 -12.40
CA GLY A 257 -1.77 19.99 -11.42
C GLY A 257 -1.63 19.58 -9.95
N LEU A 258 -1.36 18.30 -9.65
CA LEU A 258 -1.17 17.81 -8.28
C LEU A 258 0.28 17.97 -7.83
N VAL A 259 0.50 18.85 -6.86
CA VAL A 259 1.81 19.10 -6.27
C VAL A 259 2.00 18.22 -5.03
N VAL A 260 3.08 17.42 -5.01
CA VAL A 260 3.47 16.65 -3.83
C VAL A 260 4.19 17.57 -2.83
N ALA A 261 3.56 17.81 -1.68
CA ALA A 261 4.10 18.63 -0.58
C ALA A 261 3.98 17.89 0.75
N TRP A 262 5.06 17.20 1.13
CA TRP A 262 5.15 16.41 2.36
C TRP A 262 5.38 17.26 3.62
N ASP A 263 5.86 18.50 3.45
CA ASP A 263 6.24 19.46 4.50
C ASP A 263 5.08 20.35 5.00
N ARG A 264 3.94 20.31 4.31
CA ARG A 264 2.74 21.03 4.72
C ARG A 264 2.08 20.29 5.90
N ARG A 265 1.89 21.06 6.97
CA ARG A 265 1.58 20.58 8.33
C ARG A 265 0.34 19.68 8.41
N PRO A 266 0.26 18.81 9.45
CA PRO A 266 -0.89 17.96 9.73
C PRO A 266 -2.24 18.69 9.85
N GLU A 267 -2.23 19.99 10.14
CA GLU A 267 -3.46 20.78 10.39
C GLU A 267 -4.31 21.02 9.13
N LEU A 268 -3.77 20.76 7.94
CA LEU A 268 -4.57 20.73 6.69
C LEU A 268 -5.16 19.33 6.41
N ARG A 269 -4.88 18.35 7.27
CA ARG A 269 -5.35 16.96 7.16
C ARG A 269 -6.58 16.72 8.04
N GLU A 270 -7.56 17.62 8.04
CA GLU A 270 -8.87 17.32 8.61
C GLU A 270 -9.80 16.81 7.50
N PRO A 271 -10.22 15.53 7.53
CA PRO A 271 -11.14 15.03 6.52
C PRO A 271 -12.52 15.64 6.75
N ALA A 272 -13.22 15.97 5.66
CA ALA A 272 -14.62 16.43 5.68
C ALA A 272 -15.57 15.45 6.42
N LEU A 273 -15.16 14.19 6.55
CA LEU A 273 -15.93 13.11 7.15
C LEU A 273 -16.06 13.17 8.70
N THR A 274 -15.25 13.97 9.39
CA THR A 274 -15.32 14.14 10.86
C THR A 274 -16.67 14.77 11.30
N GLN A 275 -17.44 15.32 10.35
CA GLN A 275 -18.71 16.00 10.62
C GLN A 275 -19.93 15.08 10.57
N LEU A 276 -19.85 13.91 9.93
CA LEU A 276 -20.97 12.97 9.86
C LEU A 276 -21.01 12.11 11.13
N ARG A 277 -22.16 12.07 11.82
CA ARG A 277 -22.33 11.30 13.07
C ARG A 277 -23.59 10.43 13.04
N GLY A 278 -23.52 9.27 13.69
CA GLY A 278 -24.65 8.34 13.84
C GLY A 278 -25.27 7.92 12.51
N ASP A 279 -26.59 7.77 12.47
CA ASP A 279 -27.36 7.27 11.33
C ASP A 279 -27.14 8.00 9.98
N GLU A 280 -26.66 9.25 10.00
CA GLU A 280 -26.33 9.97 8.77
C GLU A 280 -24.99 9.55 8.17
N ALA A 281 -24.01 9.25 9.02
CA ALA A 281 -22.73 8.69 8.61
C ALA A 281 -22.94 7.30 8.00
N ASP A 282 -23.72 6.45 8.67
CA ASP A 282 -24.00 5.09 8.21
C ASP A 282 -24.74 5.08 6.87
N ARG A 283 -25.80 5.89 6.70
CA ARG A 283 -26.50 5.98 5.40
C ARG A 283 -25.61 6.52 4.28
N SER A 284 -24.73 7.45 4.59
CA SER A 284 -23.78 7.99 3.60
C SER A 284 -22.75 6.94 3.20
N LEU A 285 -22.26 6.16 4.17
CA LEU A 285 -21.35 5.05 3.97
C LEU A 285 -21.99 3.93 3.14
N GLU A 286 -23.23 3.52 3.45
CA GLU A 286 -23.99 2.53 2.66
C GLU A 286 -24.13 2.93 1.19
N ARG A 287 -24.57 4.18 0.96
CA ARG A 287 -24.77 4.72 -0.39
C ARG A 287 -23.45 4.73 -1.17
N MET A 288 -22.40 5.32 -0.58
CA MET A 288 -21.09 5.43 -1.22
C MET A 288 -20.48 4.05 -1.52
N LEU A 289 -20.54 3.13 -0.56
CA LEU A 289 -19.97 1.81 -0.78
C LEU A 289 -20.72 1.05 -1.88
N GLY A 290 -22.05 1.18 -1.92
CA GLY A 290 -22.86 0.66 -3.02
C GLY A 290 -22.50 1.28 -4.38
N GLU A 291 -22.19 2.57 -4.45
CA GLU A 291 -21.71 3.23 -5.68
C GLU A 291 -20.34 2.71 -6.11
N ARG A 292 -19.38 2.57 -5.18
CA ARG A 292 -18.04 2.03 -5.45
C ARG A 292 -18.09 0.59 -5.95
N LEU A 293 -18.88 -0.27 -5.30
CA LEU A 293 -19.04 -1.68 -5.70
C LEU A 293 -19.65 -1.83 -7.09
N ARG A 294 -20.61 -0.98 -7.48
CA ARG A 294 -21.21 -1.03 -8.82
C ARG A 294 -20.30 -0.55 -9.95
N ALA A 295 -19.25 0.21 -9.62
CA ALA A 295 -18.32 0.75 -10.62
C ALA A 295 -17.01 -0.03 -10.73
N GLN A 296 -16.73 -0.93 -9.80
CA GLN A 296 -15.53 -1.75 -9.79
C GLN A 296 -15.75 -2.98 -10.69
N PRO A 297 -14.94 -3.23 -11.74
CA PRO A 297 -15.23 -4.28 -12.73
C PRO A 297 -15.41 -5.69 -12.17
N ARG A 298 -14.72 -6.01 -11.06
CA ARG A 298 -14.85 -7.32 -10.39
C ARG A 298 -16.18 -7.50 -9.66
N THR A 299 -16.89 -6.42 -9.33
CA THR A 299 -18.13 -6.45 -8.55
C THR A 299 -19.33 -5.87 -9.29
N GLU A 300 -19.13 -5.07 -10.33
CA GLU A 300 -20.18 -4.45 -11.16
C GLU A 300 -21.28 -5.42 -11.61
N PRO A 301 -20.98 -6.65 -12.06
CA PRO A 301 -22.03 -7.57 -12.53
C PRO A 301 -22.95 -8.13 -11.42
N PHE A 302 -22.64 -7.87 -10.14
CA PHE A 302 -23.30 -8.50 -9.00
C PHE A 302 -24.07 -7.49 -8.15
N ASP A 303 -25.25 -7.90 -7.68
CA ASP A 303 -26.03 -7.12 -6.71
C ASP A 303 -25.55 -7.42 -5.29
N ILE A 304 -24.54 -6.67 -4.84
CA ILE A 304 -24.00 -6.74 -3.48
C ILE A 304 -24.73 -5.73 -2.61
N ARG A 305 -25.43 -6.24 -1.60
CA ARG A 305 -26.13 -5.43 -0.61
C ARG A 305 -25.15 -4.98 0.48
N VAL A 306 -25.25 -3.72 0.85
CA VAL A 306 -24.44 -3.09 1.91
C VAL A 306 -25.38 -2.63 3.01
N THR A 307 -25.02 -2.93 4.26
CA THR A 307 -25.59 -2.27 5.44
C THR A 307 -24.47 -1.78 6.34
N ALA A 308 -24.59 -0.58 6.90
CA ALA A 308 -23.61 -0.02 7.81
C ALA A 308 -24.25 0.34 9.14
N ARG A 309 -23.50 0.12 10.22
CA ARG A 309 -23.89 0.53 11.57
C ARG A 309 -22.68 0.83 12.41
N ASP A 310 -22.57 2.06 12.90
CA ASP A 310 -21.46 2.52 13.76
C ASP A 310 -20.08 2.19 13.14
N GLY A 311 -19.96 2.35 11.82
CA GLY A 311 -18.74 2.01 11.04
C GLY A 311 -18.51 0.51 10.77
N SER A 312 -19.35 -0.38 11.30
CA SER A 312 -19.37 -1.80 10.94
C SER A 312 -20.19 -2.00 9.66
N VAL A 313 -19.56 -2.51 8.62
CA VAL A 313 -20.19 -2.77 7.32
C VAL A 313 -20.47 -4.27 7.17
N THR A 314 -21.70 -4.63 6.85
CA THR A 314 -22.05 -5.99 6.40
C THR A 314 -22.26 -6.00 4.89
N LEU A 315 -21.52 -6.87 4.22
CA LEU A 315 -21.67 -7.13 2.79
C LEU A 315 -22.44 -8.44 2.59
N GLY A 316 -23.56 -8.40 1.87
CA GLY A 316 -24.38 -9.58 1.60
C GLY A 316 -24.80 -9.68 0.15
N GLY A 317 -25.36 -10.82 -0.25
CA GLY A 317 -25.77 -11.09 -1.62
C GLY A 317 -25.04 -12.30 -2.19
N THR A 318 -25.06 -12.42 -3.51
CA THR A 318 -24.49 -13.57 -4.22
C THR A 318 -23.56 -13.10 -5.33
N VAL A 319 -22.38 -13.69 -5.39
CA VAL A 319 -21.43 -13.56 -6.50
C VAL A 319 -21.14 -14.93 -7.10
N ASP A 320 -20.61 -15.00 -8.32
CA ASP A 320 -20.36 -16.29 -8.98
C ASP A 320 -18.89 -16.77 -8.88
N ASN A 321 -17.99 -15.94 -8.35
CA ASN A 321 -16.56 -16.25 -8.24
C ASN A 321 -15.93 -15.67 -6.97
N TYR A 322 -14.80 -16.27 -6.56
CA TYR A 322 -14.07 -15.89 -5.35
C TYR A 322 -13.51 -14.46 -5.42
N LEU A 323 -12.95 -14.06 -6.58
CA LEU A 323 -12.33 -12.74 -6.74
C LEU A 323 -13.33 -11.58 -6.62
N ALA A 324 -14.58 -11.76 -7.04
CA ALA A 324 -15.65 -10.77 -6.84
C ALA A 324 -15.92 -10.55 -5.35
N ARG A 325 -15.97 -11.62 -4.55
CA ARG A 325 -16.14 -11.53 -3.09
C ARG A 325 -14.96 -10.80 -2.45
N GLN A 326 -13.72 -11.16 -2.82
CA GLN A 326 -12.53 -10.50 -2.27
C GLN A 326 -12.43 -9.04 -2.67
N ALA A 327 -12.75 -8.70 -3.92
CA ALA A 327 -12.81 -7.31 -4.37
C ALA A 327 -13.84 -6.49 -3.59
N ALA A 328 -15.00 -7.07 -3.24
CA ALA A 328 -16.00 -6.39 -2.43
C ALA A 328 -15.51 -6.10 -1.00
N ILE A 329 -14.81 -7.05 -0.38
CA ILE A 329 -14.17 -6.86 0.93
C ILE A 329 -13.13 -5.75 0.84
N ALA A 330 -12.22 -5.82 -0.13
CA ALA A 330 -11.15 -4.83 -0.29
C ALA A 330 -11.71 -3.42 -0.49
N VAL A 331 -12.75 -3.26 -1.32
CA VAL A 331 -13.42 -1.96 -1.50
C VAL A 331 -14.00 -1.42 -0.19
N ALA A 332 -14.55 -2.29 0.68
CA ALA A 332 -15.05 -1.89 1.99
C ALA A 332 -13.91 -1.50 2.96
N GLU A 333 -12.84 -2.29 3.04
CA GLU A 333 -11.69 -2.03 3.92
C GLU A 333 -10.90 -0.75 3.55
N GLU A 334 -10.93 -0.39 2.26
CA GLU A 334 -10.32 0.82 1.74
C GLU A 334 -11.22 2.06 1.85
N THR A 335 -12.47 1.89 2.28
CA THR A 335 -13.41 3.01 2.46
C THR A 335 -13.20 3.65 3.83
N ALA A 336 -13.10 4.97 3.85
CA ALA A 336 -12.97 5.75 5.08
C ALA A 336 -14.16 5.49 6.03
N ASN A 337 -13.89 5.55 7.34
CA ASN A 337 -14.84 5.26 8.42
C ASN A 337 -15.37 3.82 8.51
N VAL A 338 -14.87 2.90 7.69
CA VAL A 338 -15.10 1.47 7.90
C VAL A 338 -14.14 0.96 8.96
N SER A 339 -14.70 0.47 10.07
CA SER A 339 -13.94 -0.07 11.21
C SER A 339 -13.90 -1.60 11.20
N THR A 340 -14.95 -2.25 10.69
CA THR A 340 -15.06 -3.70 10.60
C THR A 340 -15.89 -4.07 9.38
N VAL A 341 -15.45 -5.10 8.66
CA VAL A 341 -16.19 -5.67 7.53
C VAL A 341 -16.67 -7.07 7.90
N VAL A 342 -17.98 -7.26 7.89
CA VAL A 342 -18.65 -8.56 8.04
C VAL A 342 -19.05 -9.05 6.66
N ASN A 343 -18.41 -10.13 6.21
CA ASN A 343 -18.67 -10.71 4.90
C ASN A 343 -19.70 -11.84 4.99
N GLU A 344 -20.89 -11.60 4.46
CA GLU A 344 -21.99 -12.55 4.28
C GLU A 344 -22.26 -12.85 2.79
N ILE A 345 -21.34 -12.49 1.89
CA ILE A 345 -21.47 -12.75 0.46
C ILE A 345 -21.34 -14.26 0.20
N ALA A 346 -22.37 -14.84 -0.40
CA ALA A 346 -22.34 -16.22 -0.89
C ALA A 346 -21.69 -16.30 -2.27
N VAL A 347 -20.74 -17.21 -2.45
CA VAL A 347 -20.19 -17.52 -3.78
C VAL A 347 -20.94 -18.73 -4.33
N VAL A 348 -21.69 -18.53 -5.41
CA VAL A 348 -22.48 -19.56 -6.09
C VAL A 348 -22.03 -19.62 -7.55
N SER A 349 -21.08 -20.52 -7.84
CA SER A 349 -20.64 -20.77 -9.20
C SER A 349 -21.80 -21.34 -10.02
N GLY A 350 -22.15 -20.68 -11.13
CA GLY A 350 -23.08 -21.21 -12.13
C GLY A 350 -22.47 -22.33 -13.01
N VAL A 351 -21.17 -22.59 -12.86
CA VAL A 351 -20.44 -23.62 -13.60
C VAL A 351 -20.25 -24.84 -12.69
N GLU A 352 -20.82 -25.97 -13.10
CA GLU A 352 -20.51 -27.27 -12.50
C GLU A 352 -19.12 -27.73 -12.99
N ARG A 353 -18.13 -27.66 -12.11
CA ARG A 353 -16.80 -28.25 -12.33
C ARG A 353 -16.54 -29.32 -11.28
N SER A 354 -15.91 -30.42 -11.70
CA SER A 354 -15.44 -31.41 -10.72
C SER A 354 -14.31 -30.79 -9.89
N ASP A 355 -14.21 -31.19 -8.61
CA ASP A 355 -13.11 -30.76 -7.75
C ASP A 355 -11.74 -31.10 -8.36
N LEU A 356 -11.64 -32.19 -9.12
CA LEU A 356 -10.43 -32.59 -9.85
C LEU A 356 -10.07 -31.57 -10.94
N ASP A 357 -11.04 -31.09 -11.69
CA ASP A 357 -10.81 -30.10 -12.74
C ASP A 357 -10.46 -28.73 -12.17
N VAL A 358 -11.12 -28.32 -11.08
CA VAL A 358 -10.74 -27.09 -10.34
C VAL A 358 -9.31 -27.22 -9.82
N SER A 359 -8.96 -28.35 -9.19
CA SER A 359 -7.62 -28.61 -8.68
C SER A 359 -6.57 -28.60 -9.79
N ARG A 360 -6.86 -29.18 -10.97
CA ARG A 360 -5.97 -29.14 -12.13
C ARG A 360 -5.78 -27.71 -12.64
N ALA A 361 -6.87 -26.97 -12.83
CA ALA A 361 -6.81 -25.60 -13.31
C ALA A 361 -6.00 -24.68 -12.38
N ILE A 362 -6.12 -24.83 -11.04
CA ILE A 362 -5.30 -24.05 -10.10
C ILE A 362 -3.81 -24.38 -10.26
N ARG A 363 -3.43 -25.65 -10.45
CA ARG A 363 -2.02 -26.01 -10.70
C ARG A 363 -1.51 -25.38 -12.00
N GLU A 364 -2.30 -25.43 -13.07
CA GLU A 364 -1.97 -24.78 -14.35
C GLU A 364 -1.80 -23.26 -14.18
N VAL A 365 -2.58 -22.60 -13.32
CA VAL A 365 -2.39 -21.18 -12.98
C VAL A 365 -1.05 -20.95 -12.26
N TYR A 366 -0.69 -21.78 -11.28
CA TYR A 366 0.57 -21.61 -10.58
C TYR A 366 1.78 -21.91 -11.48
N GLU A 367 1.68 -22.88 -12.40
CA GLU A 367 2.77 -23.21 -13.33
C GLU A 367 3.15 -22.04 -14.25
N ARG A 368 2.20 -21.17 -14.57
CA ARG A 368 2.44 -19.96 -15.38
C ARG A 368 2.72 -18.70 -14.55
N GLU A 369 2.60 -18.72 -13.23
CA GLU A 369 2.85 -17.54 -12.38
C GLU A 369 4.34 -17.38 -12.07
N ALA A 370 4.91 -16.21 -12.35
CA ALA A 370 6.33 -15.91 -12.14
C ALA A 370 6.74 -15.90 -10.66
N ASP A 371 5.78 -15.68 -9.75
CA ASP A 371 6.01 -15.49 -8.31
C ASP A 371 5.73 -16.74 -7.47
N ILE A 372 4.86 -17.64 -7.93
CA ILE A 372 4.38 -18.81 -7.16
C ILE A 372 4.97 -20.06 -7.83
N GLY A 373 6.13 -20.53 -7.37
CA GLY A 373 6.74 -21.72 -7.95
C GLY A 373 5.83 -22.97 -7.85
N PRO A 374 5.93 -23.94 -8.78
CA PRO A 374 4.97 -25.05 -8.90
C PRO A 374 4.98 -26.07 -7.74
N HIS A 375 5.96 -26.01 -6.82
CA HIS A 375 6.13 -26.99 -5.74
C HIS A 375 5.91 -26.43 -4.32
N ASP A 376 5.68 -25.13 -4.18
CA ASP A 376 5.61 -24.47 -2.87
C ASP A 376 4.21 -24.60 -2.23
N VAL A 377 3.18 -24.84 -3.07
CA VAL A 377 1.78 -24.87 -2.67
C VAL A 377 1.10 -26.15 -3.13
N THR A 378 0.69 -26.97 -2.16
CA THR A 378 -0.20 -28.12 -2.39
C THR A 378 -1.65 -27.66 -2.41
N VAL A 379 -2.39 -28.09 -3.44
CA VAL A 379 -3.79 -27.72 -3.66
C VAL A 379 -4.69 -28.94 -3.52
N SER A 380 -5.61 -28.89 -2.56
CA SER A 380 -6.71 -29.86 -2.40
C SER A 380 -8.05 -29.18 -2.60
N VAL A 381 -9.01 -29.84 -3.26
CA VAL A 381 -10.35 -29.26 -3.51
C VAL A 381 -11.42 -30.24 -3.05
N PHE A 382 -12.41 -29.72 -2.33
CA PHE A 382 -13.60 -30.47 -1.91
C PHE A 382 -14.84 -29.58 -1.95
N ARG A 383 -15.79 -29.91 -2.84
CA ARG A 383 -17.04 -29.18 -3.08
C ARG A 383 -16.79 -27.69 -3.32
N GLY A 384 -15.83 -27.36 -4.17
CA GLY A 384 -15.42 -25.98 -4.46
C GLY A 384 -14.71 -25.23 -3.32
N THR A 385 -14.49 -25.86 -2.16
CA THR A 385 -13.53 -25.37 -1.17
C THR A 385 -12.13 -25.80 -1.59
N VAL A 386 -11.25 -24.83 -1.77
CA VAL A 386 -9.82 -25.03 -1.99
C VAL A 386 -9.10 -24.95 -0.65
N ILE A 387 -8.22 -25.89 -0.38
CA ILE A 387 -7.29 -25.85 0.75
C ILE A 387 -5.89 -25.66 0.14
N LEU A 388 -5.25 -24.56 0.50
CA LEU A 388 -3.87 -24.27 0.14
C LEU A 388 -2.98 -24.62 1.34
N ALA A 389 -2.06 -25.55 1.16
CA ALA A 389 -1.13 -25.97 2.22
C ALA A 389 0.28 -26.06 1.67
N GLY A 390 1.29 -25.81 2.51
CA GLY A 390 2.68 -25.75 2.08
C GLY A 390 3.44 -24.64 2.78
N VAL A 391 4.50 -24.19 2.14
CA VAL A 391 5.41 -23.19 2.70
C VAL A 391 5.62 -22.08 1.68
N VAL A 392 5.51 -20.83 2.12
CA VAL A 392 5.84 -19.65 1.32
C VAL A 392 6.82 -18.76 2.08
N ASP A 393 7.59 -17.96 1.36
CA ASP A 393 8.66 -17.17 1.99
C ASP A 393 8.13 -15.96 2.78
N ASN A 394 6.96 -15.43 2.42
CA ASN A 394 6.48 -14.16 2.94
C ASN A 394 4.95 -13.99 2.76
N PRO A 395 4.32 -13.04 3.48
CA PRO A 395 2.88 -12.77 3.36
C PRO A 395 2.41 -12.36 1.96
N TYR A 396 3.28 -11.75 1.15
CA TYR A 396 2.95 -11.37 -0.21
C TYR A 396 2.70 -12.61 -1.09
N LEU A 397 3.59 -13.60 -1.05
CA LEU A 397 3.40 -14.86 -1.79
C LEU A 397 2.17 -15.64 -1.31
N MET A 398 1.86 -15.59 -0.01
CA MET A 398 0.63 -16.19 0.54
C MET A 398 -0.62 -15.57 -0.10
N ARG A 399 -0.68 -14.23 -0.20
CA ARG A 399 -1.79 -13.51 -0.83
C ARG A 399 -1.85 -13.78 -2.33
N ARG A 400 -0.71 -13.78 -3.03
CA ARG A 400 -0.63 -14.09 -4.46
C ARG A 400 -1.16 -15.49 -4.76
N ALA A 401 -0.78 -16.49 -3.97
CA ALA A 401 -1.29 -17.86 -4.11
C ALA A 401 -2.82 -17.90 -4.00
N GLU A 402 -3.37 -17.21 -3.00
CA GLU A 402 -4.81 -17.11 -2.82
C GLU A 402 -5.51 -16.40 -3.99
N GLU A 403 -4.99 -15.27 -4.46
CA GLU A 403 -5.53 -14.52 -5.60
C GLU A 403 -5.52 -15.36 -6.88
N ALA A 404 -4.40 -16.01 -7.19
CA ALA A 404 -4.26 -16.80 -8.40
C ALA A 404 -5.14 -18.07 -8.37
N ALA A 405 -5.27 -18.74 -7.23
CA ALA A 405 -6.26 -19.81 -7.05
C ALA A 405 -7.69 -19.29 -7.16
N GLY A 406 -7.98 -18.12 -6.59
CA GLY A 406 -9.28 -17.47 -6.61
C GLY A 406 -9.78 -17.09 -8.00
N ALA A 407 -8.88 -16.88 -8.96
CA ALA A 407 -9.22 -16.59 -10.35
C ALA A 407 -9.91 -17.77 -11.04
N VAL A 408 -9.69 -19.00 -10.57
CA VAL A 408 -10.23 -20.21 -11.20
C VAL A 408 -11.74 -20.33 -10.97
N SER A 409 -12.50 -20.41 -12.07
CA SER A 409 -13.94 -20.68 -12.00
C SER A 409 -14.22 -22.02 -11.31
N GLY A 410 -15.16 -22.00 -10.37
CA GLY A 410 -15.52 -23.14 -9.51
C GLY A 410 -14.98 -23.04 -8.08
N VAL A 411 -14.09 -22.07 -7.80
CA VAL A 411 -13.62 -21.78 -6.44
C VAL A 411 -14.68 -20.99 -5.68
N VAL A 412 -15.20 -21.58 -4.61
CA VAL A 412 -16.23 -21.02 -3.73
C VAL A 412 -15.60 -20.41 -2.46
N ARG A 413 -14.60 -21.09 -1.92
CA ARG A 413 -13.91 -20.72 -0.68
C ARG A 413 -12.47 -21.19 -0.75
N ILE A 414 -11.58 -20.41 -0.17
CA ILE A 414 -10.18 -20.79 -0.01
C ILE A 414 -9.88 -20.82 1.49
N ASP A 415 -9.41 -21.95 1.97
CA ASP A 415 -8.83 -22.12 3.29
C ASP A 415 -7.31 -22.10 3.10
N ASN A 416 -6.69 -20.99 3.51
CA ASN A 416 -5.28 -20.73 3.30
C ASN A 416 -4.47 -21.17 4.53
N ASP A 417 -4.00 -22.41 4.51
CA ASP A 417 -3.18 -23.05 5.55
C ASP A 417 -1.67 -22.97 5.21
N LEU A 418 -1.26 -22.01 4.37
CA LEU A 418 0.14 -21.80 4.03
C LEU A 418 0.93 -21.32 5.27
N MET A 419 2.10 -21.92 5.46
CA MET A 419 3.04 -21.51 6.51
C MET A 419 4.07 -20.54 5.93
N ILE A 420 4.28 -19.42 6.61
CA ILE A 420 5.32 -18.47 6.23
C ILE A 420 6.64 -18.91 6.87
N VAL A 421 7.62 -19.26 6.04
CA VAL A 421 8.98 -19.58 6.48
C VAL A 421 9.94 -18.70 5.70
N PRO A 422 10.47 -17.62 6.29
CA PRO A 422 11.40 -16.73 5.60
C PRO A 422 12.67 -17.48 5.18
N THR A 423 12.96 -17.54 3.88
CA THR A 423 14.20 -18.14 3.35
C THR A 423 15.19 -17.08 2.81
N GLY A 424 16.47 -17.47 2.68
CA GLY A 424 17.48 -16.71 1.93
C GLY A 424 17.95 -15.39 2.57
N ARG A 425 18.15 -14.35 1.72
CA ARG A 425 18.71 -13.02 2.08
C ARG A 425 17.86 -12.24 3.10
N ARG A 426 16.68 -12.72 3.44
CA ARG A 426 15.73 -12.09 4.37
C ARG A 426 15.78 -12.67 5.79
N ALA A 427 16.61 -13.68 6.05
CA ALA A 427 16.90 -14.14 7.41
C ALA A 427 17.66 -13.05 8.16
N ARG A 428 16.92 -12.23 8.92
CA ARG A 428 17.43 -11.07 9.64
C ARG A 428 17.48 -11.32 11.14
N THR A 429 18.45 -10.69 11.80
CA THR A 429 18.46 -10.63 13.26
C THR A 429 17.33 -9.72 13.75
N GLY A 430 16.81 -9.96 14.96
CA GLY A 430 15.72 -9.15 15.50
C GLY A 430 16.03 -7.64 15.55
N TRP A 431 17.28 -7.26 15.81
CA TRP A 431 17.69 -5.86 15.79
C TRP A 431 17.60 -5.23 14.38
N GLN A 432 17.94 -5.97 13.31
CA GLN A 432 17.80 -5.49 11.94
C GLN A 432 16.33 -5.25 11.61
N ILE A 433 15.46 -6.22 11.92
CA ILE A 433 14.01 -6.10 11.72
C ILE A 433 13.47 -4.87 12.45
N ALA A 434 13.81 -4.68 13.72
CA ALA A 434 13.37 -3.50 14.48
C ALA A 434 13.81 -2.18 13.81
N SER A 435 15.09 -2.11 13.40
CA SER A 435 15.64 -0.93 12.71
C SER A 435 14.95 -0.65 11.37
N ASP A 436 14.60 -1.70 10.62
CA ASP A 436 13.89 -1.57 9.35
C ASP A 436 12.46 -1.05 9.56
N ILE A 437 11.76 -1.53 10.60
CA ILE A 437 10.41 -1.04 10.95
C ILE A 437 10.46 0.43 11.33
N GLU A 438 11.37 0.82 12.22
CA GLU A 438 11.53 2.21 12.65
C GLU A 438 11.86 3.13 11.47
N THR A 439 12.73 2.67 10.55
CA THR A 439 13.07 3.40 9.33
C THR A 439 11.85 3.52 8.42
N ALA A 440 11.11 2.43 8.21
CA ALA A 440 9.91 2.45 7.38
C ALA A 440 8.85 3.42 7.93
N ILE A 441 8.61 3.43 9.24
CA ILE A 441 7.66 4.35 9.89
C ILE A 441 8.12 5.81 9.74
N ARG A 442 9.41 6.10 9.99
CA ARG A 442 9.98 7.46 9.83
C ARG A 442 9.75 8.04 8.44
N TRP A 443 9.93 7.21 7.43
CA TRP A 443 9.86 7.61 6.04
C TRP A 443 8.46 7.44 5.43
N ASP A 444 7.45 7.08 6.23
CA ASP A 444 6.07 7.04 5.74
C ASP A 444 5.43 8.44 5.75
N PRO A 445 4.72 8.87 4.69
CA PRO A 445 4.11 10.20 4.61
C PRO A 445 2.91 10.39 5.55
N TYR A 446 2.28 9.30 6.00
CA TYR A 446 1.08 9.34 6.82
C TYR A 446 1.37 9.19 8.31
N LEU A 447 2.52 8.63 8.68
CA LEU A 447 2.85 8.31 10.07
C LEU A 447 3.69 9.41 10.73
N ASP A 448 3.40 9.64 12.01
CA ASP A 448 4.29 10.38 12.91
C ASP A 448 5.13 9.37 13.70
N ALA A 449 6.42 9.31 13.37
CA ALA A 449 7.34 8.36 13.99
C ALA A 449 7.61 8.66 15.47
N ASP A 450 7.43 9.90 15.92
CA ASP A 450 7.64 10.27 17.32
C ASP A 450 6.47 9.80 18.21
N ALA A 451 5.29 9.56 17.61
CA ALA A 451 4.10 9.05 18.29
C ALA A 451 4.03 7.51 18.36
N ILE A 452 4.92 6.80 17.64
CA ILE A 452 4.86 5.34 17.48
C ILE A 452 6.15 4.70 18.00
N ALA A 453 6.02 3.78 18.96
CA ALA A 453 7.12 3.00 19.50
C ALA A 453 6.99 1.52 19.13
N VAL A 454 8.09 0.92 18.65
CA VAL A 454 8.17 -0.49 18.25
C VAL A 454 9.09 -1.23 19.21
N LYS A 455 8.66 -2.40 19.67
CA LYS A 455 9.47 -3.32 20.46
C LYS A 455 9.43 -4.71 19.85
N LEU A 456 10.59 -5.32 19.66
CA LEU A 456 10.67 -6.70 19.19
C LEU A 456 10.89 -7.65 20.37
N ALA A 457 10.07 -8.69 20.47
CA ALA A 457 10.22 -9.78 21.43
C ALA A 457 10.90 -11.00 20.78
N GLU A 458 11.20 -12.02 21.59
CA GLU A 458 11.70 -13.31 21.10
C GLU A 458 10.72 -13.92 20.07
N GLY A 459 11.26 -14.55 19.02
CA GLY A 459 10.44 -15.11 17.93
C GLY A 459 9.93 -14.08 16.91
N ASN A 460 10.64 -12.95 16.72
CA ASN A 460 10.30 -11.93 15.72
C ASN A 460 8.86 -11.39 15.83
N VAL A 461 8.36 -11.26 17.06
CA VAL A 461 7.06 -10.63 17.32
C VAL A 461 7.27 -9.14 17.58
N ALA A 462 6.69 -8.27 16.76
CA ALA A 462 6.70 -6.83 17.01
C ALA A 462 5.48 -6.42 17.84
N THR A 463 5.70 -5.70 18.93
CA THR A 463 4.68 -4.97 19.66
C THR A 463 4.78 -3.50 19.30
N VAL A 464 3.69 -2.94 18.81
CA VAL A 464 3.64 -1.52 18.43
C VAL A 464 2.67 -0.79 19.34
N THR A 465 3.16 0.29 19.96
CA THR A 465 2.46 1.07 20.99
C THR A 465 2.55 2.56 20.65
N GLY A 466 1.61 3.37 21.15
CA GLY A 466 1.57 4.80 20.87
C GLY A 466 0.18 5.26 20.50
N SER A 467 0.10 6.42 19.84
CA SER A 467 -1.14 6.96 19.32
C SER A 467 -1.06 7.26 17.83
N VAL A 468 -2.18 7.08 17.14
CA VAL A 468 -2.32 7.44 15.73
C VAL A 468 -3.61 8.23 15.52
N PRO A 469 -3.65 9.19 14.59
CA PRO A 469 -4.85 9.99 14.35
C PRO A 469 -6.01 9.16 13.77
N ARG A 470 -5.73 8.14 12.96
CA ARG A 470 -6.78 7.40 12.22
C ARG A 470 -6.54 5.89 12.26
N ASP A 471 -7.62 5.11 12.20
CA ASP A 471 -7.53 3.64 12.18
C ASP A 471 -6.78 3.09 10.96
N ARG A 472 -6.76 3.82 9.85
CA ARG A 472 -5.94 3.47 8.69
C ARG A 472 -4.45 3.44 9.02
N ASP A 473 -3.97 4.36 9.87
CA ASP A 473 -2.55 4.54 10.16
C ASP A 473 -2.05 3.32 10.96
N ARG A 474 -2.93 2.75 11.80
CA ARG A 474 -2.74 1.47 12.48
C ARG A 474 -2.48 0.31 11.51
N ARG A 475 -3.22 0.25 10.39
CA ARG A 475 -3.05 -0.79 9.34
C ARG A 475 -1.77 -0.58 8.53
N ILE A 476 -1.36 0.67 8.29
CA ILE A 476 -0.09 0.99 7.63
C ILE A 476 1.06 0.44 8.48
N VAL A 477 1.09 0.74 9.78
CA VAL A 477 2.12 0.27 10.71
C VAL A 477 2.22 -1.25 10.73
N GLU A 478 1.09 -1.94 10.80
CA GLU A 478 1.04 -3.41 10.78
C GLU A 478 1.65 -3.98 9.49
N ARG A 479 1.29 -3.40 8.32
CA ARG A 479 1.85 -3.79 7.03
C ARG A 479 3.35 -3.57 6.96
N LEU A 480 3.85 -2.43 7.42
CA LEU A 480 5.29 -2.13 7.44
C LEU A 480 6.05 -3.13 8.32
N ALA A 481 5.48 -3.51 9.47
CA ALA A 481 6.06 -4.52 10.34
C ALA A 481 6.10 -5.91 9.69
N LEU A 482 5.02 -6.33 9.06
CA LEU A 482 4.95 -7.60 8.32
C LEU A 482 5.95 -7.64 7.16
N ASN A 483 6.06 -6.56 6.39
CA ASN A 483 7.05 -6.47 5.30
C ASN A 483 8.47 -6.55 5.82
N ALA A 484 8.78 -5.93 6.97
CA ALA A 484 10.11 -6.03 7.59
C ALA A 484 10.49 -7.46 8.05
N GLY A 485 9.52 -8.39 8.14
CA GLY A 485 9.75 -9.81 8.40
C GLY A 485 9.37 -10.28 9.80
N VAL A 486 8.47 -9.57 10.49
CA VAL A 486 7.92 -10.05 11.77
C VAL A 486 6.96 -11.20 11.52
N GLU A 487 6.99 -12.22 12.38
CA GLU A 487 6.05 -13.36 12.28
C GLU A 487 4.64 -12.97 12.73
N ARG A 488 4.55 -12.01 13.67
CA ARG A 488 3.30 -11.55 14.24
C ARG A 488 3.43 -10.12 14.75
N VAL A 489 2.39 -9.32 14.52
CA VAL A 489 2.26 -7.97 15.07
C VAL A 489 1.27 -7.99 16.25
N VAL A 490 1.68 -7.44 17.38
CA VAL A 490 0.80 -7.06 18.49
C VAL A 490 0.57 -5.56 18.37
N ASN A 491 -0.60 -5.19 17.87
CA ASN A 491 -0.94 -3.80 17.61
C ASN A 491 -1.74 -3.20 18.78
N GLU A 492 -1.06 -2.39 19.61
CA GLU A 492 -1.63 -1.71 20.78
C GLU A 492 -1.71 -0.18 20.55
N LEU A 493 -1.71 0.25 19.29
CA LEU A 493 -1.89 1.66 18.93
C LEU A 493 -3.31 2.12 19.30
N VAL A 494 -3.37 3.28 19.96
CA VAL A 494 -4.65 3.93 20.29
C VAL A 494 -4.98 4.93 19.18
N VAL A 495 -6.18 4.85 18.63
CA VAL A 495 -6.68 5.89 17.71
C VAL A 495 -7.16 7.08 18.54
N GLU A 496 -6.59 8.26 18.30
CA GLU A 496 -6.96 9.48 19.00
C GLU A 496 -8.37 9.89 18.59
N VAL A 497 -9.36 9.61 19.44
CA VAL A 497 -10.72 10.12 19.26
C VAL A 497 -10.77 11.53 19.86
N GLU A 498 -10.43 12.56 19.08
CA GLU A 498 -10.70 13.93 19.53
C GLU A 498 -12.22 14.20 19.55
N GLY A 499 -12.75 14.53 20.74
CA GLY A 499 -14.05 15.19 20.86
C GLY A 499 -15.22 14.39 21.44
N GLY A 500 -14.99 13.60 22.48
CA GLY A 500 -16.02 13.30 23.49
C GLY A 500 -15.78 14.16 24.72
N ALA A 501 -16.27 15.41 24.72
CA ALA A 501 -16.46 16.11 25.98
C ALA A 501 -17.42 15.27 26.82
N ALA A 502 -16.93 14.73 27.94
CA ALA A 502 -17.77 14.17 28.97
C ALA A 502 -18.60 15.31 29.55
N ASP A 503 -19.90 15.32 29.23
CA ASP A 503 -20.93 16.03 29.99
C ASP A 503 -21.74 15.02 30.81
#